data_AF-A0A1H6QKU9-F1
#
_entry.id   AF-A0A1H6QKU9-F1
#
_cell.length_a   1.000
_cell.length_b   1.000
_cell.length_c   1.000
_cell.angle_alpha   90.00
_cell.angle_beta   90.00
_cell.angle_gamma   90.00
#
_symmetry.space_group_name_H-M   'P 1'
#
loop_
_entity.id
_entity.type
_entity.pdbx_description
1 polymer ?
#
loop_
_entity_poly.entity_id
_entity_poly.type
_entity_poly.pdbx_seq_one_letter_code
_entity_poly.pdbx_strand_id
1 'polypeptide(L)'
;MAYQPSNARPMSATHRQKQLHPQHQPAANQDTSDQTISHQRSPEVSFHLLPFLWQSIKALQWRRPSWSSLVITVLVLGVLASAQAVIYVTHLSRTHYIGLQKAQQQRDAYQVEWGQLLLEQSAWASPARVEQVAAQQLGMQVPQIKEIRMLPLEQAADPAP
;
A
#
# COMPACT_ATOMS: atom_id res chain seq x y z
N MET A 1 8.65 7.81 -33.23
CA MET A 1 7.33 7.36 -32.72
C MET A 1 6.65 8.57 -32.14
N ALA A 2 5.66 9.09 -32.85
CA ALA A 2 5.09 10.41 -32.66
C ALA A 2 3.92 10.38 -31.65
N TYR A 3 3.92 11.36 -30.77
CA TYR A 3 2.89 11.69 -29.81
C TYR A 3 1.73 12.38 -30.55
N GLN A 4 0.51 11.84 -30.45
CA GLN A 4 -0.69 12.41 -31.08
C GLN A 4 -1.68 12.86 -29.99
N PRO A 5 -1.84 14.16 -29.74
CA PRO A 5 -2.97 14.66 -28.96
C PRO A 5 -4.16 14.96 -29.89
N SER A 6 -5.25 14.21 -29.76
CA SER A 6 -6.51 14.46 -30.47
C SER A 6 -7.38 15.41 -29.65
N ASN A 7 -7.11 16.70 -29.81
CA ASN A 7 -7.83 17.80 -29.18
C ASN A 7 -8.82 18.37 -30.21
N ALA A 8 -10.01 17.79 -30.35
CA ALA A 8 -11.06 18.36 -31.18
C ALA A 8 -11.88 19.40 -30.38
N ARG A 9 -11.74 20.67 -30.78
CA ARG A 9 -12.50 21.84 -30.30
C ARG A 9 -13.85 21.97 -31.05
N PRO A 10 -14.79 22.79 -30.52
CA PRO A 10 -16.22 22.71 -30.81
C PRO A 10 -16.64 23.44 -32.10
N MET A 11 -17.69 22.96 -32.77
CA MET A 11 -18.34 23.68 -33.86
C MET A 11 -19.38 24.66 -33.31
N SER A 12 -18.99 25.94 -33.31
CA SER A 12 -19.89 27.08 -33.19
C SER A 12 -20.48 27.39 -34.57
N ALA A 13 -21.77 27.13 -34.77
CA ALA A 13 -22.52 27.64 -35.91
C ALA A 13 -23.40 28.80 -35.44
N THR A 14 -22.87 30.00 -35.62
CA THR A 14 -23.57 31.27 -35.44
C THR A 14 -24.16 31.71 -36.77
N HIS A 15 -25.36 32.28 -36.69
CA HIS A 15 -25.84 33.42 -37.48
C HIS A 15 -26.65 33.20 -38.76
N ARG A 16 -27.78 33.92 -38.75
CA ARG A 16 -28.30 34.80 -39.82
C ARG A 16 -29.48 34.28 -40.63
N GLN A 17 -30.62 34.29 -39.93
CA GLN A 17 -31.83 34.96 -40.38
C GLN A 17 -31.54 36.13 -41.35
N LYS A 18 -32.00 36.01 -42.59
CA LYS A 18 -32.17 37.13 -43.51
C LYS A 18 -33.61 37.10 -44.01
N GLN A 19 -34.39 37.98 -43.40
CA GLN A 19 -35.72 38.40 -43.83
C GLN A 19 -35.67 38.87 -45.29
N LEU A 20 -36.78 38.70 -46.03
CA LEU A 20 -37.47 39.74 -46.80
C LEU A 20 -38.73 39.12 -47.49
N HIS A 21 -39.90 39.54 -47.01
CA HIS A 21 -41.26 39.40 -47.57
C HIS A 21 -41.42 40.19 -48.91
N PRO A 22 -42.58 40.28 -49.63
CA PRO A 22 -43.97 39.85 -49.33
C PRO A 22 -44.81 39.32 -50.55
N GLN A 23 -46.13 39.13 -50.31
CA GLN A 23 -47.28 39.21 -51.24
C GLN A 23 -47.71 37.95 -52.02
N HIS A 24 -48.75 37.26 -51.51
CA HIS A 24 -50.00 37.00 -52.26
C HIS A 24 -51.03 36.25 -51.40
N GLN A 25 -52.05 36.97 -50.91
CA GLN A 25 -53.36 36.37 -50.64
C GLN A 25 -54.45 37.44 -50.62
N PRO A 26 -55.45 37.32 -51.51
CA PRO A 26 -56.78 37.77 -51.19
C PRO A 26 -57.87 36.74 -51.57
N ALA A 27 -59.06 36.98 -51.01
CA ALA A 27 -60.34 36.27 -51.14
C ALA A 27 -60.57 35.13 -50.13
N ALA A 28 -61.63 35.14 -49.32
CA ALA A 28 -63.00 35.07 -49.84
C ALA A 28 -64.01 34.46 -48.86
N ASN A 29 -64.06 34.79 -47.56
CA ASN A 29 -65.07 34.20 -46.67
C ASN A 29 -65.41 35.13 -45.50
N GLN A 30 -66.40 35.99 -45.71
CA GLN A 30 -67.08 36.75 -44.67
C GLN A 30 -68.04 35.85 -43.86
N ASP A 31 -68.37 36.36 -42.68
CA ASP A 31 -69.64 36.20 -41.98
C ASP A 31 -69.74 35.11 -40.90
N THR A 32 -69.62 35.53 -39.64
CA THR A 32 -70.62 35.24 -38.59
C THR A 32 -70.36 36.16 -37.40
N SER A 33 -71.12 37.26 -37.41
CA SER A 33 -71.86 37.83 -36.28
C SER A 33 -71.19 37.87 -34.90
N ASP A 34 -70.95 39.10 -34.46
CA ASP A 34 -71.32 39.63 -33.15
C ASP A 34 -71.21 38.72 -31.92
N GLN A 35 -70.22 39.01 -31.08
CA GLN A 35 -70.53 39.54 -29.74
C GLN A 35 -69.30 40.20 -29.10
N THR A 36 -69.39 41.53 -29.05
CA THR A 36 -68.93 42.38 -27.95
C THR A 36 -69.00 41.64 -26.60
N ILE A 37 -67.97 41.64 -25.76
CA ILE A 37 -67.74 42.70 -24.77
C ILE A 37 -66.27 42.67 -24.33
N SER A 38 -65.68 43.85 -24.34
CA SER A 38 -64.44 44.24 -23.70
C SER A 38 -64.24 43.65 -22.30
N HIS A 39 -63.14 42.93 -22.08
CA HIS A 39 -62.44 42.98 -20.81
C HIS A 39 -60.92 42.92 -21.00
N GLN A 40 -60.39 44.12 -21.20
CA GLN A 40 -59.08 44.52 -20.74
C GLN A 40 -58.88 44.08 -19.27
N ARG A 41 -58.05 43.07 -19.01
CA ARG A 41 -57.08 43.13 -17.90
C ARG A 41 -55.98 42.08 -18.04
N SER A 42 -54.82 42.53 -17.59
CA SER A 42 -53.49 41.94 -17.53
C SER A 42 -53.36 40.42 -17.40
N PRO A 43 -52.27 39.84 -17.94
CA PRO A 43 -51.77 38.55 -17.47
C PRO A 43 -51.22 38.74 -16.05
N GLU A 44 -52.07 38.56 -15.05
CA GLU A 44 -51.63 38.33 -13.67
C GLU A 44 -50.98 36.94 -13.62
N VAL A 45 -49.75 36.84 -14.13
CA VAL A 45 -48.93 35.66 -13.87
C VAL A 45 -48.59 35.73 -12.39
N SER A 46 -49.41 35.06 -11.58
CA SER A 46 -49.25 34.97 -10.13
C SER A 46 -47.88 34.39 -9.81
N PHE A 47 -46.89 35.27 -9.64
CA PHE A 47 -45.53 35.01 -9.17
C PHE A 47 -45.51 34.64 -7.67
N HIS A 48 -46.60 34.02 -7.19
CA HIS A 48 -46.78 33.49 -5.85
C HIS A 48 -46.45 32.00 -5.75
N LEU A 49 -46.06 31.35 -6.86
CA LEU A 49 -45.68 29.94 -6.88
C LEU A 49 -44.18 29.69 -6.66
N LEU A 50 -43.34 30.73 -6.66
CA LEU A 50 -41.91 30.58 -6.37
C LEU A 50 -41.53 30.20 -4.92
N PRO A 51 -42.27 30.57 -3.84
CA PRO A 51 -41.88 30.16 -2.49
C PRO A 51 -42.14 28.68 -2.20
N PHE A 52 -42.92 27.96 -3.04
CA PHE A 52 -43.21 26.55 -2.84
C PHE A 52 -42.08 25.64 -3.35
N LEU A 53 -41.43 26.01 -4.45
CA LEU A 53 -40.28 25.26 -4.98
C LEU A 53 -39.05 25.33 -4.06
N TRP A 54 -38.89 26.43 -3.30
CA TRP A 54 -37.84 26.53 -2.27
C TRP A 54 -38.11 25.64 -1.06
N GLN A 55 -39.39 25.34 -0.76
CA GLN A 55 -39.75 24.51 0.39
C GLN A 55 -39.43 23.02 0.18
N SER A 56 -39.47 22.52 -1.05
CA SER A 56 -39.06 21.14 -1.37
C SER A 56 -37.55 20.89 -1.16
N ILE A 57 -36.71 21.92 -1.32
CA ILE A 57 -35.26 21.81 -1.06
C ILE A 57 -34.97 21.78 0.44
N LYS A 58 -35.75 22.52 1.24
CA LYS A 58 -35.63 22.53 2.71
C LYS A 58 -36.15 21.25 3.37
N ALA A 59 -37.02 20.48 2.70
CA ALA A 59 -37.49 19.19 3.20
C ALA A 59 -36.37 18.14 3.30
N LEU A 60 -35.24 18.34 2.61
CA LEU A 60 -34.05 17.50 2.76
C LEU A 60 -33.12 17.97 3.90
N GLN A 61 -33.29 19.20 4.39
CA GLN A 61 -32.37 19.81 5.37
C GLN A 61 -32.87 19.78 6.82
N TRP A 62 -34.10 19.28 7.08
CA TRP A 62 -34.65 19.05 8.43
C TRP A 62 -34.90 17.56 8.69
N ARG A 63 -34.01 16.70 8.22
CA ARG A 63 -33.89 15.36 8.80
C ARG A 63 -33.37 15.55 10.21
N ARG A 64 -34.25 15.43 11.23
CA ARG A 64 -33.86 15.15 12.62
C ARG A 64 -32.63 14.25 12.57
N PRO A 65 -31.50 14.58 13.23
CA PRO A 65 -30.28 13.79 13.13
C PRO A 65 -30.65 12.36 13.48
N SER A 66 -30.83 11.52 12.46
CA SER A 66 -31.18 10.13 12.69
C SER A 66 -29.91 9.54 13.26
N TRP A 67 -30.07 8.70 14.28
CA TRP A 67 -28.97 7.95 14.90
C TRP A 67 -27.99 7.37 13.86
N SER A 68 -28.50 7.03 12.67
CA SER A 68 -27.75 6.62 11.49
C SER A 68 -26.60 7.56 11.09
N SER A 69 -26.78 8.89 11.18
CA SER A 69 -25.74 9.87 10.83
C SER A 69 -24.52 9.81 11.75
N LEU A 70 -24.74 9.58 13.05
CA LEU A 70 -23.67 9.37 14.03
C LEU A 70 -22.93 8.05 13.76
N VAL A 71 -23.67 6.97 13.49
CA VAL A 71 -23.09 5.65 13.18
C VAL A 71 -22.20 5.72 11.94
N ILE A 72 -22.66 6.37 10.87
CA ILE A 72 -21.86 6.52 9.64
C ILE A 72 -20.60 7.34 9.92
N THR A 73 -20.71 8.43 10.68
CA THR A 73 -19.55 9.27 11.03
C THR A 73 -18.51 8.47 11.81
N VAL A 74 -18.93 7.70 12.82
CA VAL A 74 -18.04 6.84 13.60
C VAL A 74 -17.40 5.77 12.72
N LEU A 75 -18.17 5.16 11.81
CA LEU A 75 -17.65 4.15 10.90
C LEU A 75 -16.56 4.72 9.97
N VAL A 76 -16.80 5.91 9.40
CA VAL A 76 -15.81 6.60 8.56
C VAL A 76 -14.53 6.89 9.34
N LEU A 77 -14.67 7.43 10.56
CA LEU A 77 -13.51 7.69 11.43
C LEU A 77 -12.78 6.40 11.79
N GLY A 78 -13.50 5.31 12.06
CA GLY A 78 -12.92 4.00 12.33
C GLY A 78 -12.12 3.44 11.16
N VAL A 79 -12.63 3.58 9.93
CA VAL A 79 -11.91 3.17 8.71
C VAL A 79 -10.67 4.01 8.49
N LEU A 80 -10.75 5.33 8.66
CA LEU A 80 -9.58 6.21 8.53
C LEU A 80 -8.52 5.90 9.58
N ALA A 81 -8.93 5.69 10.83
CA ALA A 81 -8.03 5.28 11.91
C ALA A 81 -7.36 3.93 11.60
N SER A 82 -8.12 2.96 11.08
CA SER A 82 -7.59 1.67 10.66
C SER A 82 -6.56 1.82 9.54
N ALA A 83 -6.85 2.61 8.50
CA ALA A 83 -5.92 2.88 7.41
C ALA A 83 -4.61 3.49 7.92
N GLN A 84 -4.70 4.49 8.81
CA GLN A 84 -3.52 5.12 9.41
C GLN A 84 -2.74 4.15 10.31
N ALA A 85 -3.43 3.31 11.08
CA ALA A 85 -2.83 2.31 11.95
C ALA A 85 -2.04 1.27 11.15
N VAL A 86 -2.58 0.79 10.03
CA VAL A 86 -1.88 -0.14 9.13
C VAL A 86 -0.57 0.45 8.63
N ILE A 87 -0.60 1.69 8.13
CA ILE A 87 0.60 2.41 7.65
C ILE A 87 1.63 2.55 8.79
N TYR A 88 1.17 2.94 9.98
CA TYR A 88 2.03 3.11 11.15
C TYR A 88 2.69 1.79 11.58
N VAL A 89 1.93 0.70 11.63
CA VAL A 89 2.44 -0.63 11.97
C VAL A 89 3.48 -1.10 10.95
N THR A 90 3.25 -0.88 9.64
CA THR A 90 4.25 -1.20 8.61
C THR A 90 5.54 -0.42 8.80
N HIS A 91 5.45 0.88 9.11
CA HIS A 91 6.62 1.72 9.36
C HIS A 91 7.42 1.25 10.61
N LEU A 92 6.72 0.95 11.71
CA LEU A 92 7.33 0.39 12.91
C LEU A 92 7.99 -0.96 12.63
N SER A 93 7.30 -1.85 11.93
CA SER A 93 7.82 -3.18 11.58
C SER A 93 9.13 -3.06 10.82
N ARG A 94 9.20 -2.20 9.80
CA ARG A 94 10.45 -1.96 9.05
C ARG A 94 11.56 -1.43 9.98
N THR A 95 11.25 -0.50 10.87
CA THR A 95 12.25 0.10 11.78
C THR A 95 12.80 -0.92 12.77
N HIS A 96 11.94 -1.68 13.43
CA HIS A 96 12.34 -2.74 14.37
C HIS A 96 13.13 -3.85 13.66
N TYR A 97 12.71 -4.22 12.44
CA TYR A 97 13.38 -5.24 11.65
C TYR A 97 14.80 -4.81 11.24
N ILE A 98 15.01 -3.55 10.86
CA ILE A 98 16.36 -3.03 10.54
C ILE A 98 17.30 -3.15 11.74
N GLY A 99 16.83 -2.84 12.95
CA GLY A 99 17.62 -2.98 14.17
C GLY A 99 18.05 -4.43 14.42
N LEU A 100 17.11 -5.36 14.31
CA LEU A 100 17.39 -6.80 14.42
C LEU A 100 18.37 -7.27 13.35
N GLN A 101 18.11 -6.91 12.09
CA GLN A 101 18.92 -7.32 10.95
C GLN A 101 20.37 -6.80 11.08
N LYS A 102 20.57 -5.59 11.60
CA LYS A 102 21.91 -5.03 11.86
C LYS A 102 22.67 -5.83 12.91
N ALA A 103 22.03 -6.18 14.03
CA ALA A 103 22.66 -7.00 15.07
C ALA A 103 22.99 -8.41 14.55
N GLN A 104 22.12 -8.96 13.70
CA GLN A 104 22.33 -10.27 13.08
C GLN A 104 23.51 -10.24 12.10
N GLN A 105 23.58 -9.21 11.25
CA GLN A 105 24.72 -9.00 10.35
C GLN A 105 26.06 -8.87 11.09
N GLN A 106 26.08 -8.19 12.25
CA GLN A 106 27.30 -8.11 13.08
C GLN A 106 27.70 -9.48 13.63
N ARG A 107 26.73 -10.27 14.11
CA ARG A 107 27.00 -11.65 14.56
C ARG A 107 27.53 -12.50 13.41
N ASP A 108 26.94 -12.42 12.24
CA ASP A 108 27.36 -13.19 11.07
C ASP A 108 28.79 -12.81 10.65
N ALA A 109 29.13 -11.52 10.68
CA ALA A 109 30.49 -11.05 10.42
C ALA A 109 31.51 -11.65 11.40
N TYR A 110 31.23 -11.60 12.71
CA TYR A 110 32.11 -12.24 13.71
C TYR A 110 32.19 -13.76 13.55
N GLN A 111 31.10 -14.42 13.15
CA GLN A 111 31.09 -15.86 12.91
C GLN A 111 32.01 -16.24 11.74
N VAL A 112 32.05 -15.41 10.70
CA VAL A 112 32.95 -15.57 9.55
C VAL A 112 34.41 -15.38 9.99
N GLU A 113 34.72 -14.30 10.71
CA GLU A 113 36.06 -14.04 11.24
C GLU A 113 36.53 -15.16 12.16
N TRP A 114 35.68 -15.62 13.07
CA TRP A 114 35.97 -16.75 13.94
C TRP A 114 36.24 -18.04 13.15
N GLY A 115 35.44 -18.30 12.11
CA GLY A 115 35.67 -19.43 11.21
C GLY A 115 37.02 -19.36 10.51
N GLN A 116 37.41 -18.18 10.02
CA GLN A 116 38.73 -17.96 9.41
C GLN A 116 39.85 -18.22 10.43
N LEU A 117 39.75 -17.66 11.63
CA LEU A 117 40.72 -17.89 12.70
C LEU A 117 40.81 -19.37 13.10
N LEU A 118 39.70 -20.11 13.09
CA LEU A 118 39.71 -21.54 13.42
C LEU A 118 40.36 -22.36 12.30
N LEU A 119 40.17 -21.97 11.04
CA LEU A 119 40.85 -22.58 9.90
C LEU A 119 42.36 -22.30 9.95
N GLU A 120 42.74 -21.07 10.27
CA GLU A 120 44.14 -20.73 10.56
C GLU A 120 44.68 -21.58 11.72
N GLN A 121 43.98 -21.65 12.85
CA GLN A 121 44.45 -22.42 14.00
C GLN A 121 44.53 -23.92 13.71
N SER A 122 43.58 -24.52 13.01
CA SER A 122 43.63 -25.94 12.62
C SER A 122 44.75 -26.23 11.62
N ALA A 123 45.10 -25.29 10.75
CA ALA A 123 46.26 -25.40 9.89
C ALA A 123 47.59 -25.31 10.68
N TRP A 124 47.64 -24.50 11.75
CA TRP A 124 48.84 -24.32 12.58
C TRP A 124 48.96 -25.35 13.72
N ALA A 125 47.85 -25.94 14.15
CA ALA A 125 47.75 -27.04 15.09
C ALA A 125 47.88 -28.42 14.41
N SER A 126 48.41 -28.45 13.19
CA SER A 126 48.76 -29.69 12.51
C SER A 126 49.57 -30.59 13.45
N PRO A 127 49.15 -31.87 13.66
CA PRO A 127 49.87 -32.85 14.48
C PRO A 127 51.35 -32.95 14.13
N ALA A 128 51.72 -32.59 12.89
CA ALA A 128 53.09 -32.54 12.41
C ALA A 128 54.01 -31.63 13.25
N ARG A 129 53.50 -30.54 13.84
CA ARG A 129 54.34 -29.67 14.69
C ARG A 129 54.62 -30.31 16.04
N VAL A 130 53.62 -30.96 16.62
CA VAL A 130 53.78 -31.69 17.89
C VAL A 130 54.68 -32.92 17.68
N GLU A 131 54.52 -33.65 16.59
CA GLU A 131 55.41 -34.75 16.19
C GLU A 131 56.84 -34.28 15.96
N GLN A 132 57.04 -33.16 15.23
CA GLN A 132 58.39 -32.61 15.03
C GLN A 132 59.05 -32.22 16.34
N VAL A 133 58.33 -31.55 17.24
CA VAL A 133 58.90 -31.15 18.55
C VAL A 133 59.16 -32.40 19.42
N ALA A 134 58.28 -33.40 19.42
CA ALA A 134 58.48 -34.66 20.13
C ALA A 134 59.65 -35.47 19.56
N ALA A 135 59.82 -35.50 18.25
CA ALA A 135 60.95 -36.16 17.60
C ALA A 135 62.27 -35.41 17.83
N GLN A 136 62.26 -34.08 17.77
CA GLN A 136 63.49 -33.27 17.89
C GLN A 136 63.93 -33.01 19.34
N GLN A 137 63.00 -32.71 20.25
CA GLN A 137 63.34 -32.38 21.64
C GLN A 137 63.28 -33.57 22.59
N LEU A 138 62.37 -34.53 22.34
CA LEU A 138 62.20 -35.72 23.18
C LEU A 138 62.76 -37.00 22.54
N GLY A 139 63.25 -36.94 21.30
CA GLY A 139 63.79 -38.10 20.59
C GLY A 139 62.75 -39.20 20.31
N MET A 140 61.46 -38.88 20.39
CA MET A 140 60.38 -39.87 20.23
C MET A 140 60.29 -40.33 18.77
N GLN A 141 60.16 -41.65 18.59
CA GLN A 141 59.97 -42.31 17.29
C GLN A 141 58.65 -43.09 17.32
N VAL A 142 57.97 -43.18 16.18
CA VAL A 142 56.73 -43.95 16.05
C VAL A 142 57.07 -45.45 16.21
N PRO A 143 56.49 -46.16 17.19
CA PRO A 143 56.79 -47.57 17.43
C PRO A 143 56.30 -48.44 16.27
N GLN A 144 57.05 -49.49 15.94
CA GLN A 144 56.66 -50.42 14.88
C GLN A 144 55.52 -51.32 15.37
N ILE A 145 54.69 -51.85 14.45
CA ILE A 145 53.54 -52.72 14.78
C ILE A 145 53.92 -53.88 15.72
N LYS A 146 55.17 -54.34 15.68
CA LYS A 146 55.71 -55.42 16.51
C LYS A 146 55.96 -55.05 17.97
N GLU A 147 55.96 -53.77 18.31
CA GLU A 147 56.28 -53.24 19.65
C GLU A 147 55.02 -52.85 20.44
N ILE A 148 53.84 -52.90 19.81
CA ILE A 148 52.56 -52.58 20.45
C ILE A 148 52.10 -53.80 21.27
N ARG A 149 52.02 -53.65 22.59
CA ARG A 149 51.52 -54.70 23.50
C ARG A 149 50.21 -54.25 24.14
N MET A 150 49.14 -55.03 23.96
CA MET A 150 47.85 -54.78 24.63
C MET A 150 47.90 -55.34 26.06
N LEU A 151 47.58 -54.50 27.05
CA LEU A 151 47.45 -54.92 28.44
C LEU A 151 45.98 -55.22 28.74
N PRO A 152 45.63 -56.45 29.14
CA PRO A 152 44.30 -56.76 29.68
C PRO A 152 44.08 -55.99 30.99
N LEU A 153 42.91 -55.34 31.13
CA LEU A 153 42.55 -54.52 32.29
C LEU A 153 42.36 -55.32 33.60
N GLU A 154 42.54 -56.63 33.55
CA GLU A 154 42.30 -57.54 34.68
C GLU A 154 43.51 -57.70 35.62
N GLN A 155 44.72 -57.28 35.19
CA GLN A 155 45.97 -57.42 35.97
C GLN A 155 46.32 -56.22 36.87
N ALA A 156 45.47 -55.20 36.97
CA ALA A 156 45.72 -54.03 37.82
C ALA A 156 45.23 -54.18 39.27
N ALA A 157 44.62 -55.30 39.64
CA ALA A 157 43.92 -55.48 40.92
C ALA A 157 44.44 -56.63 41.80
N ASP A 158 45.73 -56.96 41.71
CA ASP A 158 46.36 -57.90 42.67
C ASP A 158 47.36 -57.13 43.56
N PRO A 159 47.05 -56.90 44.85
CA PRO A 159 48.01 -56.31 45.76
C PRO A 159 49.10 -57.34 46.07
N ALA A 160 50.35 -56.93 45.84
CA ALA A 160 51.57 -57.65 46.16
C ALA A 160 51.54 -58.25 47.60
N PRO A 161 52.26 -59.36 47.84
CA PRO A 161 51.97 -60.38 48.86
C PRO A 161 52.10 -59.92 50.32
#